data_AF-A0A6L7MV11-F1
#
_entry.id   AF-A0A6L7MV11-F1
#
_cell.length_a   1.000
_cell.length_b   1.000
_cell.length_c   1.000
_cell.angle_alpha   90.00
_cell.angle_beta   90.00
_cell.angle_gamma   90.00
#
_symmetry.space_group_name_H-M   'P 1'
#
loop_
_entity.id
_entity.type
_entity.pdbx_description
1 polymer ?
#
loop_
_entity_poly.entity_id
_entity_poly.type
_entity_poly.pdbx_seq_one_letter_code
_entity_poly.pdbx_strand_id
1 'polypeptide(L)'
;MLSGLASTQACTAAPPPFSPRMAATMERRLDVAEPRARTGIDLYRATRMGPGSGMDTERLAAQIDTWAKELGFAQVGFADVDLSAYAPAFRHWLAQRFHGEMEYLKRNLDKRLVPAALEPATVCVISARMDYLGSPPPAASDLPTNDGSAYIAEYARGRDYHKTVRRRLARLARKIDAEAPGRYRAFTDSAPVLE
;
A
#
# COMPACT_ATOMS: atom_id res chain seq x y z
N MET A 1 35.10 -0.55 -39.13
CA MET A 1 34.71 -1.96 -39.29
C MET A 1 35.11 -2.71 -38.04
N LEU A 2 34.15 -3.15 -37.23
CA LEU A 2 34.26 -4.26 -36.28
C LEU A 2 32.83 -4.52 -35.77
N SER A 3 32.22 -5.53 -36.38
CA SER A 3 30.89 -6.06 -36.14
C SER A 3 30.94 -7.08 -35.00
N GLY A 4 30.14 -6.89 -33.95
CA GLY A 4 29.88 -7.88 -32.91
C GLY A 4 28.43 -8.36 -32.98
N LEU A 5 28.24 -9.60 -33.42
CA LEU A 5 26.95 -10.30 -33.45
C LEU A 5 26.58 -10.76 -32.04
N ALA A 6 25.45 -10.28 -31.51
CA ALA A 6 24.80 -10.89 -30.34
C ALA A 6 23.67 -11.80 -30.85
N SER A 7 23.80 -13.10 -30.56
CA SER A 7 22.82 -14.13 -30.87
C SER A 7 21.65 -14.03 -29.90
N THR A 8 20.45 -13.78 -30.42
CA THR A 8 19.20 -13.84 -29.66
C THR A 8 18.68 -15.28 -29.70
N GLN A 9 19.04 -16.11 -28.72
CA GLN A 9 18.31 -17.35 -28.46
C GLN A 9 17.04 -17.01 -27.68
N ALA A 10 15.89 -17.16 -28.35
CA ALA A 10 14.58 -17.07 -27.73
C ALA A 10 14.41 -18.22 -26.72
N CYS A 11 14.18 -17.88 -25.45
CA CYS A 11 13.85 -18.83 -24.41
C CYS A 11 12.35 -19.19 -24.54
N THR A 12 12.02 -20.16 -25.39
CA THR A 12 10.66 -20.70 -25.54
C THR A 12 10.43 -21.82 -24.53
N ALA A 13 10.09 -21.47 -23.29
CA ALA A 13 9.50 -22.41 -22.34
C ALA A 13 8.38 -21.72 -21.56
N ALA A 14 7.13 -22.09 -21.86
CA ALA A 14 5.96 -21.65 -21.10
C ALA A 14 6.02 -22.23 -19.68
N PRO A 15 5.67 -21.46 -18.63
CA PRO A 15 5.57 -22.00 -17.28
C PRO A 15 4.46 -23.06 -17.20
N PRO A 16 4.62 -24.12 -16.37
CA PRO A 16 3.60 -25.15 -16.23
C PRO A 16 2.31 -24.56 -15.64
N PRO A 17 1.13 -25.08 -16.03
CA PRO A 17 -0.15 -24.61 -15.50
C PRO A 17 -0.27 -24.90 -14.00
N PHE A 18 -0.86 -23.96 -13.27
CA PHE A 18 -1.20 -24.13 -11.85
C PHE A 18 -2.11 -25.34 -11.65
N SER A 19 -1.76 -26.21 -10.70
CA SER A 19 -2.59 -27.36 -10.33
C SER A 19 -3.93 -26.91 -9.74
N PRO A 20 -5.08 -27.51 -10.15
CA PRO A 20 -6.40 -27.21 -9.59
C PRO A 20 -6.49 -27.39 -8.07
N ARG A 21 -5.55 -28.14 -7.47
CA ARG A 21 -5.51 -28.43 -6.03
C ARG A 21 -4.97 -27.27 -5.18
N MET A 22 -4.28 -26.29 -5.77
CA MET A 22 -3.86 -25.06 -5.08
C MET A 22 -4.96 -24.00 -5.04
N ALA A 23 -5.79 -23.90 -6.09
CA ALA A 23 -6.91 -22.96 -6.13
C ALA A 23 -7.98 -23.28 -5.05
N ALA A 24 -8.31 -24.57 -4.87
CA ALA A 24 -9.32 -24.99 -3.91
C ALA A 24 -8.90 -24.88 -2.42
N THR A 25 -7.62 -24.69 -2.12
CA THR A 25 -7.15 -24.47 -0.73
C THR A 25 -7.21 -22.97 -0.34
N MET A 26 -7.31 -22.06 -1.31
CA MET A 26 -7.43 -20.61 -1.07
C MET A 26 -8.88 -20.15 -0.81
N GLU A 27 -9.89 -20.90 -1.27
CA GLU A 27 -11.29 -20.46 -1.21
C GLU A 27 -12.07 -20.91 0.04
N ARG A 28 -11.43 -21.57 1.00
CA ARG A 28 -12.12 -22.03 2.22
C ARG A 28 -11.36 -21.73 3.50
N ARG A 29 -11.06 -20.45 3.73
CA ARG A 29 -10.89 -19.86 5.08
C ARG A 29 -10.88 -18.32 5.08
N LEU A 30 -11.84 -17.71 4.38
CA LEU A 30 -12.24 -16.31 4.61
C LEU A 30 -13.38 -16.23 5.64
N ASP A 31 -13.35 -17.07 6.67
CA ASP A 31 -13.92 -16.68 7.96
C ASP A 31 -12.88 -15.76 8.62
N VAL A 32 -12.77 -14.55 8.08
CA VAL A 32 -12.06 -13.46 8.74
C VAL A 32 -12.94 -13.08 9.93
N ALA A 33 -12.63 -13.67 11.08
CA ALA A 33 -13.17 -13.24 12.36
C ALA A 33 -13.09 -11.71 12.43
N GLU A 34 -14.22 -11.05 12.69
CA GLU A 34 -14.25 -9.60 12.88
C GLU A 34 -13.21 -9.21 13.93
N PRO A 35 -12.15 -8.46 13.57
CA PRO A 35 -11.46 -7.70 14.57
C PRO A 35 -12.32 -6.47 14.78
N ARG A 36 -12.97 -6.35 15.93
CA ARG A 36 -13.38 -5.04 16.45
C ARG A 36 -12.16 -4.14 16.30
N ALA A 37 -12.19 -3.26 15.31
CA ALA A 37 -11.10 -2.38 14.99
C ALA A 37 -10.90 -1.47 16.20
N ARG A 38 -9.97 -1.83 17.08
CA ARG A 38 -9.34 -0.86 17.96
C ARG A 38 -8.83 0.20 17.00
N THR A 39 -9.31 1.43 17.12
CA THR A 39 -8.79 2.48 16.25
C THR A 39 -7.28 2.51 16.46
N GLY A 40 -6.46 2.63 15.42
CA GLY A 40 -4.99 2.73 15.62
C GLY A 40 -4.59 3.89 16.55
N ILE A 41 -5.53 4.81 16.79
CA ILE A 41 -5.48 5.84 17.83
C ILE A 41 -5.63 5.28 19.27
N ASP A 42 -6.43 4.24 19.50
CA ASP A 42 -6.50 3.55 20.80
C ASP A 42 -5.18 2.85 21.19
N LEU A 43 -4.29 2.58 20.23
CA LEU A 43 -2.95 2.05 20.49
C LEU A 43 -1.90 3.14 20.77
N TYR A 44 -2.08 4.35 20.22
CA TYR A 44 -1.35 5.55 20.68
C TYR A 44 -1.56 5.78 22.19
N ARG A 45 -2.78 5.48 22.67
CA ARG A 45 -3.19 5.46 24.09
C ARG A 45 -2.33 4.56 24.98
N ALA A 46 -1.84 3.42 24.47
CA ALA A 46 -1.21 2.38 25.28
C ALA A 46 0.31 2.48 25.37
N THR A 47 0.97 3.09 24.37
CA THR A 47 2.42 2.92 24.20
C THR A 47 3.29 4.05 24.74
N ARG A 48 2.86 5.32 24.79
CA ARG A 48 3.73 6.42 25.28
C ARG A 48 3.10 7.64 25.93
N MET A 49 1.79 7.87 25.83
CA MET A 49 1.16 8.92 26.61
C MET A 49 0.83 8.38 27.99
N GLY A 50 1.60 8.77 29.01
CA GLY A 50 1.22 8.50 30.39
C GLY A 50 -0.22 8.98 30.66
N PRO A 51 -0.93 8.39 31.64
CA PRO A 51 -2.29 8.83 31.98
C PRO A 51 -2.24 10.33 32.32
N GLY A 52 -2.73 11.20 31.42
CA GLY A 52 -2.67 12.65 31.60
C GLY A 52 -2.38 13.53 30.36
N SER A 53 -2.12 12.98 29.17
CA SER A 53 -2.07 13.84 27.97
C SER A 53 -3.48 14.28 27.59
N GLY A 54 -3.83 15.55 27.83
CA GLY A 54 -5.18 16.12 27.60
C GLY A 54 -5.62 16.22 26.12
N MET A 55 -5.06 15.43 25.21
CA MET A 55 -5.44 15.42 23.81
C MET A 55 -6.51 14.36 23.57
N ASP A 56 -7.69 14.79 23.12
CA ASP A 56 -8.79 13.90 22.77
C ASP A 56 -8.51 13.25 21.42
N THR A 57 -7.95 12.05 21.47
CA THR A 57 -7.52 11.33 20.27
C THR A 57 -8.70 10.80 19.46
N GLU A 58 -9.82 10.46 20.10
CA GLU A 58 -11.03 10.02 19.41
C GLU A 58 -11.62 11.16 18.58
N ARG A 59 -11.64 12.37 19.15
CA ARG A 59 -11.99 13.59 18.41
C ARG A 59 -11.01 13.86 17.26
N LEU A 60 -9.70 13.72 17.48
CA LEU A 60 -8.70 13.89 16.43
C LEU A 60 -8.89 12.87 15.30
N ALA A 61 -9.22 11.60 15.61
CA ALA A 61 -9.53 10.58 14.62
C ALA A 61 -10.68 11.01 13.70
N ALA A 62 -11.77 11.50 14.31
CA ALA A 62 -12.95 11.96 13.60
C ALA A 62 -12.66 13.19 12.72
N GLN A 63 -11.83 14.11 13.21
CA GLN A 63 -11.37 15.26 12.43
C GLN A 63 -10.53 14.83 11.23
N ILE A 64 -9.61 13.87 11.41
CA ILE A 64 -8.77 13.33 10.33
C ILE A 64 -9.64 12.70 9.24
N ASP A 65 -10.64 11.89 9.62
CA ASP A 65 -11.58 11.29 8.66
C ASP A 65 -12.35 12.37 7.87
N THR A 66 -12.83 13.40 8.57
CA THR A 66 -13.52 14.53 7.94
C THR A 66 -12.63 15.26 6.94
N TRP A 67 -11.43 15.66 7.34
CA TRP A 67 -10.49 16.36 6.46
C TRP A 67 -10.02 15.49 5.29
N ALA A 68 -9.86 14.18 5.51
CA ALA A 68 -9.48 13.27 4.45
C ALA A 68 -10.57 13.22 3.36
N LYS A 69 -11.84 13.13 3.77
CA LYS A 69 -12.99 13.21 2.85
C LYS A 69 -13.05 14.54 2.10
N GLU A 70 -12.86 15.67 2.79
CA GLU A 70 -12.76 17.00 2.16
C GLU A 70 -11.63 17.09 1.14
N LEU A 71 -10.51 16.40 1.38
CA LEU A 71 -9.37 16.33 0.47
C LEU A 71 -9.57 15.31 -0.66
N GLY A 72 -10.68 14.58 -0.67
CA GLY A 72 -11.08 13.63 -1.70
C GLY A 72 -10.50 12.22 -1.52
N PHE A 73 -10.17 11.84 -0.28
CA PHE A 73 -9.94 10.44 0.09
C PHE A 73 -11.28 9.76 0.39
N ALA A 74 -11.41 8.49 -0.02
CA ALA A 74 -12.61 7.71 0.24
C ALA A 74 -12.65 7.19 1.69
N GLN A 75 -11.49 6.85 2.24
CA GLN A 75 -11.35 6.33 3.60
C GLN A 75 -9.94 6.56 4.13
N VAL A 76 -9.84 6.68 5.45
CA VAL A 76 -8.59 6.60 6.21
C VAL A 76 -8.63 5.47 7.22
N GLY A 77 -7.48 4.88 7.49
CA GLY A 77 -7.26 3.85 8.51
C GLY A 77 -6.02 4.18 9.32
N PHE A 78 -5.96 3.63 10.52
CA PHE A 78 -4.87 3.82 11.46
C PHE A 78 -4.32 2.45 11.83
N ALA A 79 -3.02 2.26 11.71
CA ALA A 79 -2.33 1.00 11.98
C ALA A 79 -1.17 1.22 12.96
N ASP A 80 -0.88 0.18 13.74
CA ASP A 80 0.32 0.11 14.58
C ASP A 80 1.57 -0.09 13.71
N VAL A 81 2.74 0.13 14.31
CA VAL A 81 4.06 -0.05 13.70
C VAL A 81 4.66 -1.44 13.96
N ASP A 82 4.00 -2.28 14.75
CA ASP A 82 4.43 -3.66 14.99
C ASP A 82 4.12 -4.56 13.79
N LEU A 83 5.18 -4.95 13.09
CA LEU A 83 5.14 -5.86 11.94
C LEU A 83 5.68 -7.26 12.28
N SER A 84 5.88 -7.59 13.57
CA SER A 84 6.47 -8.85 14.02
C SER A 84 5.71 -10.09 13.53
N ALA A 85 4.38 -10.02 13.47
CA ALA A 85 3.53 -11.10 12.95
C ALA A 85 3.64 -11.26 11.42
N TYR A 86 3.91 -10.16 10.69
CA TYR A 86 3.95 -10.15 9.23
C TYR A 86 5.34 -10.50 8.68
N ALA A 87 6.40 -10.02 9.35
CA ALA A 87 7.78 -10.13 8.88
C ALA A 87 8.22 -11.55 8.49
N PRO A 88 7.88 -12.63 9.24
CA PRO A 88 8.26 -13.99 8.85
C PRO A 88 7.61 -14.44 7.53
N ALA A 89 6.32 -14.16 7.35
CA ALA A 89 5.58 -14.53 6.15
C ALA A 89 6.14 -13.80 4.91
N PHE A 90 6.47 -12.51 5.04
CA PHE A 90 7.06 -11.75 3.95
C PHE A 90 8.45 -12.25 3.57
N ARG A 91 9.30 -12.55 4.56
CA ARG A 91 10.63 -13.15 4.32
C ARG A 91 10.51 -14.51 3.63
N HIS A 92 9.55 -15.34 4.04
CA HIS A 92 9.28 -16.61 3.39
C HIS A 92 8.84 -16.41 1.92
N TRP A 93 7.89 -15.51 1.67
CA TRP A 93 7.41 -15.18 0.32
C TRP A 93 8.55 -14.68 -0.59
N LEU A 94 9.46 -13.86 -0.07
CA LEU A 94 10.66 -13.43 -0.80
C LEU A 94 11.61 -14.61 -1.11
N ALA A 95 11.82 -15.53 -0.15
CA ALA A 95 12.67 -16.71 -0.33
C ALA A 95 12.13 -17.66 -1.42
N GLN A 96 10.80 -17.75 -1.54
CA GLN A 96 10.14 -18.52 -2.60
C GLN A 96 10.15 -17.85 -3.98
N ARG A 97 10.78 -16.67 -4.11
CA ARG A 97 10.83 -15.89 -5.36
C ARG A 97 9.46 -15.47 -5.92
N PHE A 98 8.46 -15.34 -5.05
CA PHE A 98 7.11 -14.95 -5.46
C PHE A 98 6.99 -13.46 -5.87
N HIS A 99 8.06 -12.67 -5.75
CA HIS A 99 8.13 -11.29 -6.27
C HIS A 99 8.33 -11.20 -7.78
N GLY A 100 8.56 -12.32 -8.49
CA GLY A 100 8.84 -12.29 -9.93
C GLY A 100 10.04 -11.39 -10.23
N GLU A 101 9.85 -10.41 -11.11
CA GLU A 101 10.89 -9.44 -11.51
C GLU A 101 10.95 -8.19 -10.60
N MET A 102 10.09 -8.10 -9.57
CA MET A 102 10.02 -6.94 -8.67
C MET A 102 11.17 -6.90 -7.66
N GLU A 103 12.41 -6.81 -8.13
CA GLU A 103 13.62 -6.82 -7.30
C GLU A 103 13.63 -5.69 -6.25
N TYR A 104 12.90 -4.60 -6.49
CA TYR A 104 12.74 -3.51 -5.52
C TYR A 104 12.04 -3.95 -4.22
N LEU A 105 11.32 -5.07 -4.20
CA LEU A 105 10.71 -5.65 -2.99
C LEU A 105 11.76 -6.31 -2.08
N LYS A 106 12.84 -6.84 -2.64
CA LYS A 106 13.99 -7.32 -1.85
C LYS A 106 14.82 -6.18 -1.30
N ARG A 107 14.97 -5.11 -2.08
CA ARG A 107 15.77 -3.94 -1.70
C ARG A 107 15.10 -3.25 -0.50
N ASN A 108 15.93 -2.76 0.43
CA ASN A 108 15.48 -2.01 1.61
C ASN A 108 14.50 -2.76 2.52
N LEU A 109 14.64 -4.08 2.68
CA LEU A 109 13.77 -4.90 3.54
C LEU A 109 13.62 -4.32 4.96
N ASP A 110 14.70 -3.83 5.54
CA ASP A 110 14.69 -3.25 6.89
C ASP A 110 13.80 -1.99 6.95
N LYS A 111 13.80 -1.16 5.89
CA LYS A 111 12.91 0.02 5.83
C LYS A 111 11.45 -0.35 5.68
N ARG A 112 11.14 -1.52 5.10
CA ARG A 112 9.76 -2.03 4.95
C ARG A 112 9.23 -2.62 6.24
N LEU A 113 10.09 -3.30 7.00
CA LEU A 113 9.70 -4.02 8.22
C LEU A 113 9.91 -3.20 9.50
N VAL A 114 10.64 -2.10 9.43
CA VAL A 114 10.92 -1.23 10.57
C VAL A 114 10.49 0.21 10.22
N PRO A 115 9.25 0.62 10.55
CA PRO A 115 8.76 1.97 10.27
C PRO A 115 9.67 3.08 10.82
N ALA A 116 10.32 2.85 11.96
CA ALA A 116 11.29 3.76 12.55
C ALA A 116 12.53 4.04 11.66
N ALA A 117 12.85 3.15 10.71
CA ALA A 117 13.93 3.35 9.74
C ALA A 117 13.55 4.30 8.60
N LEU A 118 12.25 4.61 8.44
CA LEU A 118 11.73 5.59 7.48
C LEU A 118 11.55 6.97 8.11
N GLU A 119 11.00 6.99 9.33
CA GLU A 119 10.85 8.19 10.15
C GLU A 119 11.10 7.82 11.64
N PRO A 120 12.17 8.34 12.26
CA PRO A 120 12.49 8.02 13.65
C PRO A 120 11.34 8.35 14.60
N ALA A 121 11.15 7.48 15.59
CA ALA A 121 10.07 7.58 16.58
C ALA A 121 8.64 7.51 16.00
N THR A 122 8.46 6.89 14.82
CA THR A 122 7.11 6.55 14.30
C THR A 122 6.35 5.70 15.33
N VAL A 123 5.11 6.10 15.62
CA VAL A 123 4.21 5.43 16.59
C VAL A 123 2.90 4.94 15.97
N CYS A 124 2.56 5.43 14.78
CA CYS A 124 1.31 5.10 14.10
C CYS A 124 1.49 5.35 12.60
N VAL A 125 0.84 4.53 11.79
CA VAL A 125 0.72 4.71 10.35
C VAL A 125 -0.71 5.11 10.02
N ILE A 126 -0.88 6.19 9.26
CA ILE A 126 -2.18 6.62 8.74
C ILE A 126 -2.23 6.27 7.26
N SER A 127 -3.08 5.31 6.89
CA SER A 127 -3.29 4.89 5.51
C SER A 127 -4.52 5.59 4.95
N ALA A 128 -4.42 6.14 3.75
CA ALA A 128 -5.54 6.79 3.07
C ALA A 128 -5.74 6.18 1.68
N ARG A 129 -6.98 5.88 1.31
CA ARG A 129 -7.31 5.35 -0.02
C ARG A 129 -8.17 6.32 -0.83
N MET A 130 -8.06 6.21 -2.14
CA MET A 130 -8.88 6.91 -3.11
C MET A 130 -9.43 5.92 -4.13
N ASP A 131 -10.67 6.14 -4.54
CA ASP A 131 -11.23 5.41 -5.66
C ASP A 131 -10.67 5.99 -6.97
N TYR A 132 -10.17 5.11 -7.84
CA TYR A 132 -9.63 5.48 -9.14
C TYR A 132 -10.56 5.11 -10.31
N LEU A 133 -11.63 4.36 -10.03
CA LEU A 133 -12.62 3.98 -11.04
C LEU A 133 -13.57 5.15 -11.28
N GLY A 134 -13.33 5.90 -12.36
CA GLY A 134 -14.23 6.97 -12.80
C GLY A 134 -15.45 6.45 -13.56
N SER A 135 -15.40 5.23 -14.08
CA SER A 135 -16.49 4.54 -14.79
C SER A 135 -16.28 3.03 -14.68
N PRO A 136 -17.33 2.20 -14.85
CA PRO A 136 -17.17 0.76 -14.92
C PRO A 136 -16.16 0.39 -16.02
N PRO A 137 -15.28 -0.60 -15.79
CA PRO A 137 -14.39 -1.07 -16.84
C PRO A 137 -15.22 -1.60 -18.02
N PRO A 138 -14.72 -1.48 -19.26
CA PRO A 138 -15.38 -2.04 -20.43
C PRO A 138 -15.56 -3.56 -20.29
N ALA A 139 -16.62 -4.11 -20.91
CA ALA A 139 -16.76 -5.56 -20.95
C ALA A 139 -15.62 -6.16 -21.79
N ALA A 140 -15.26 -7.41 -21.53
CA ALA A 140 -14.20 -8.08 -22.29
C ALA A 140 -14.49 -8.11 -23.81
N SER A 141 -15.77 -8.10 -24.19
CA SER A 141 -16.23 -7.99 -25.59
C SER A 141 -15.90 -6.64 -26.24
N ASP A 142 -15.73 -5.60 -25.43
CA ASP A 142 -15.49 -4.22 -25.90
C ASP A 142 -13.99 -3.92 -25.98
N LEU A 143 -13.14 -4.85 -25.51
CA LEU A 143 -11.70 -4.72 -25.60
C LEU A 143 -11.23 -4.97 -27.04
N PRO A 144 -10.21 -4.24 -27.51
CA PRO A 144 -9.65 -4.49 -28.83
C PRO A 144 -9.06 -5.89 -28.91
N THR A 145 -9.43 -6.64 -29.95
CA THR A 145 -9.00 -8.04 -30.11
C THR A 145 -8.09 -8.26 -31.32
N ASN A 146 -8.02 -7.34 -32.30
CA ASN A 146 -7.33 -7.64 -33.57
C ASN A 146 -6.85 -6.44 -34.41
N ASP A 147 -6.88 -5.20 -33.90
CA ASP A 147 -6.44 -4.02 -34.65
C ASP A 147 -5.04 -3.50 -34.23
N GLY A 148 -4.33 -4.25 -33.39
CA GLY A 148 -3.04 -3.85 -32.83
C GLY A 148 -3.13 -2.80 -31.72
N SER A 149 -4.34 -2.40 -31.30
CA SER A 149 -4.53 -1.55 -30.13
C SER A 149 -4.57 -2.37 -28.84
N ALA A 150 -4.21 -1.72 -27.72
CA ALA A 150 -4.15 -2.34 -26.41
C ALA A 150 -4.94 -1.48 -25.41
N TYR A 151 -5.51 -2.14 -24.40
CA TYR A 151 -6.18 -1.46 -23.30
C TYR A 151 -5.18 -1.16 -22.18
N ILE A 152 -5.08 0.12 -21.81
CA ILE A 152 -4.24 0.57 -20.71
C ILE A 152 -5.02 0.45 -19.41
N ALA A 153 -4.40 -0.15 -18.39
CA ALA A 153 -5.00 -0.30 -17.06
C ALA A 153 -5.49 1.05 -16.50
N GLU A 154 -6.66 1.05 -15.85
CA GLU A 154 -7.31 2.30 -15.40
C GLU A 154 -6.44 3.14 -14.46
N TYR A 155 -5.66 2.52 -13.58
CA TYR A 155 -4.77 3.25 -12.66
C TYR A 155 -3.66 4.02 -13.38
N ALA A 156 -3.31 3.64 -14.61
CA ALA A 156 -2.29 4.29 -15.43
C ALA A 156 -2.87 5.36 -16.36
N ARG A 157 -4.19 5.56 -16.35
CA ARG A 157 -4.87 6.55 -17.19
C ARG A 157 -5.00 7.88 -16.45
N GLY A 158 -4.99 8.96 -17.23
CA GLY A 158 -5.18 10.31 -16.71
C GLY A 158 -3.93 10.90 -16.06
N ARG A 159 -4.10 11.63 -14.96
CA ARG A 159 -2.99 12.32 -14.28
C ARG A 159 -2.26 11.35 -13.38
N ASP A 160 -0.92 11.45 -13.36
CA ASP A 160 -0.06 10.74 -12.42
C ASP A 160 -0.58 10.88 -10.97
N TYR A 161 -1.05 9.76 -10.43
CA TYR A 161 -1.69 9.71 -9.13
C TYR A 161 -0.71 10.05 -8.01
N HIS A 162 0.60 9.77 -8.17
CA HIS A 162 1.60 10.06 -7.15
C HIS A 162 1.61 11.55 -6.80
N LYS A 163 1.52 12.43 -7.80
CA LYS A 163 1.49 13.89 -7.60
C LYS A 163 0.22 14.33 -6.89
N THR A 164 -0.92 13.75 -7.27
CA THR A 164 -2.23 14.11 -6.72
C THR A 164 -2.36 13.64 -5.27
N VAL A 165 -2.08 12.37 -5.01
CA VAL A 165 -2.14 11.76 -3.68
C VAL A 165 -1.13 12.42 -2.74
N ARG A 166 0.14 12.59 -3.15
CA ARG A 166 1.16 13.24 -2.30
C ARG A 166 0.77 14.66 -1.90
N ARG A 167 0.19 15.44 -2.82
CA ARG A 167 -0.28 16.80 -2.51
C ARG A 167 -1.41 16.80 -1.48
N ARG A 168 -2.35 15.85 -1.59
CA ARG A 168 -3.48 15.70 -0.65
C ARG A 168 -3.00 15.22 0.72
N LEU A 169 -2.11 14.22 0.77
CA LEU A 169 -1.48 13.75 2.01
C LEU A 169 -0.72 14.88 2.72
N ALA A 170 0.04 15.70 1.98
CA ALA A 170 0.74 16.85 2.57
C ALA A 170 -0.23 17.88 3.18
N ARG A 171 -1.41 18.10 2.55
CA ARG A 171 -2.46 18.97 3.12
C ARG A 171 -3.07 18.38 4.37
N LEU A 172 -3.35 17.07 4.37
CA LEU A 172 -3.88 16.35 5.53
C LEU A 172 -2.88 16.40 6.70
N ALA A 173 -1.61 16.11 6.44
CA ALA A 173 -0.55 16.14 7.45
C ALA A 173 -0.41 17.53 8.09
N ARG A 174 -0.49 18.62 7.32
CA ARG A 174 -0.48 19.98 7.89
C ARG A 174 -1.67 20.28 8.79
N LYS A 175 -2.86 19.74 8.49
CA LYS A 175 -4.04 19.89 9.35
C LYS A 175 -3.86 19.12 10.66
N ILE A 176 -3.30 17.92 10.58
CA ILE A 176 -2.97 17.10 11.76
C ILE A 176 -1.93 17.81 12.63
N ASP A 177 -0.85 18.30 12.03
CA ASP A 177 0.25 18.98 12.72
C ASP A 177 -0.20 20.27 13.44
N ALA A 178 -1.25 20.93 12.94
CA ALA A 178 -1.83 22.10 13.60
C ALA A 178 -2.55 21.76 14.93
N GLU A 179 -3.16 20.58 15.04
CA GLU A 179 -3.85 20.12 16.28
C GLU A 179 -2.94 19.26 17.17
N ALA A 180 -2.04 18.49 16.56
CA ALA A 180 -1.14 17.55 17.20
C ALA A 180 0.26 17.67 16.58
N PRO A 181 1.05 18.69 17.00
CA PRO A 181 2.38 18.92 16.44
C PRO A 181 3.29 17.71 16.58
N GLY A 182 3.99 17.37 15.50
CA GLY A 182 4.85 16.19 15.52
C GLY A 182 5.67 15.97 14.25
N ARG A 183 6.44 14.88 14.26
CA ARG A 183 7.18 14.45 13.07
C ARG A 183 6.32 13.55 12.22
N TYR A 184 6.30 13.80 10.92
CA TYR A 184 5.57 12.98 9.96
C TYR A 184 6.30 12.92 8.63
N ARG A 185 6.03 11.85 7.88
CA ARG A 185 6.53 11.69 6.52
C ARG A 185 5.47 11.05 5.64
N ALA A 186 5.05 11.76 4.59
CA ALA A 186 4.05 11.28 3.65
C ALA A 186 4.70 10.42 2.55
N PHE A 187 4.13 9.25 2.31
CA PHE A 187 4.57 8.31 1.28
C PHE A 187 3.44 7.99 0.30
N THR A 188 3.84 7.58 -0.90
CA THR A 188 2.99 7.09 -2.00
C THR A 188 3.87 6.13 -2.80
N ASP A 189 3.48 4.88 -3.09
CA ASP A 189 4.01 3.79 -3.97
C ASP A 189 5.52 3.76 -4.37
N SER A 190 6.14 4.91 -4.59
CA SER A 190 7.58 5.15 -4.72
C SER A 190 8.44 4.88 -3.46
N ALA A 191 7.86 4.59 -2.29
CA ALA A 191 8.61 4.43 -1.04
C ALA A 191 8.63 2.95 -0.59
N PRO A 192 9.68 2.51 0.14
CA PRO A 192 9.72 1.14 0.68
C PRO A 192 8.86 1.04 1.95
N VAL A 193 7.61 1.50 1.86
CA VAL A 193 6.54 1.22 2.83
C VAL A 193 5.81 -0.03 2.34
N LEU A 194 5.32 -0.84 3.26
CA LEU A 194 4.39 -1.90 2.92
C LEU A 194 2.98 -1.31 2.99
N GLU A 195 2.31 -1.20 1.84
CA GLU A 195 0.95 -0.65 1.72
C GLU A 195 -0.12 -1.71 1.96
#